data_AF-A0A3D3PAR8-F1
#
_entry.id   AF-A0A3D3PAR8-F1
#
_cell.length_a   1.000
_cell.length_b   1.000
_cell.length_c   1.000
_cell.angle_alpha   90.00
_cell.angle_beta   90.00
_cell.angle_gamma   90.00
#
_symmetry.space_group_name_H-M   'P 1'
#
loop_
_entity.id
_entity.type
_entity.pdbx_description
1 polymer ?
#
loop_
_entity_poly.entity_id
_entity_poly.type
_entity_poly.pdbx_seq_one_letter_code
_entity_poly.pdbx_strand_id
1 'polypeptide(L)'
;LVSPIAFEDLSKKLDLPDGKKENVNLSLYTEAMKEVAAKNGVHFLNAFAPSKSWFDTTAQPLTIDGSQLNDAGYAKFSNLVVDGVFGKTKIAAKTESYRSLVSDAVTEKNWVWHNDFKIPNGVHVYGRRYDPFGPDNYPAEIKKIREMTAIRD
;
A
#
# COMPACT_ATOMS: atom_id res chain seq x y z
N LEU A 1 -6.36 11.28 8.25
CA LEU A 1 -5.77 10.05 8.83
C LEU A 1 -6.61 8.86 8.41
N VAL A 2 -5.97 7.75 8.03
CA VAL A 2 -6.64 6.48 7.74
C VAL A 2 -6.19 5.48 8.80
N SER A 3 -7.13 4.79 9.45
CA SER A 3 -6.76 3.77 10.44
C SER A 3 -6.04 2.58 9.79
N PRO A 4 -5.42 1.70 10.59
CA PRO A 4 -5.02 0.39 10.10
C PRO A 4 -6.22 -0.41 9.57
N ILE A 5 -5.96 -1.42 8.75
CA ILE A 5 -6.92 -2.49 8.49
C ILE A 5 -6.90 -3.50 9.64
N ALA A 6 -7.89 -4.38 9.69
CA ALA A 6 -7.85 -5.56 10.55
C ALA A 6 -6.77 -6.55 10.10
N PHE A 7 -6.44 -7.49 10.98
CA PHE A 7 -5.63 -8.66 10.68
C PHE A 7 -6.55 -9.79 10.22
N GLU A 8 -6.27 -10.37 9.05
CA GLU A 8 -7.00 -11.52 8.49
C GLU A 8 -6.45 -12.82 9.08
N ASP A 9 -7.33 -13.70 9.58
CA ASP A 9 -6.91 -15.01 10.11
C ASP A 9 -6.55 -15.96 8.96
N LEU A 10 -5.26 -16.08 8.69
CA LEU A 10 -4.68 -17.05 7.76
C LEU A 10 -3.92 -18.19 8.46
N SER A 11 -4.04 -18.31 9.78
CA SER A 11 -3.27 -19.24 10.63
C SER A 11 -3.49 -20.73 10.25
N LYS A 12 -4.61 -21.04 9.60
CA LYS A 12 -4.88 -22.39 9.07
C LYS A 12 -4.09 -22.75 7.82
N LYS A 13 -3.50 -21.76 7.13
CA LYS A 13 -2.80 -21.93 5.85
C LYS A 13 -1.32 -21.57 5.94
N LEU A 14 -0.95 -20.65 6.83
CA LEU A 14 0.39 -20.10 6.99
C LEU A 14 0.76 -20.05 8.48
N ASP A 15 2.05 -20.07 8.77
CA ASP A 15 2.57 -19.91 10.15
C ASP A 15 2.49 -18.44 10.59
N LEU A 16 1.28 -18.00 10.92
CA LEU A 16 0.91 -16.63 11.28
C LEU A 16 0.00 -16.62 12.53
N PRO A 17 -0.08 -15.49 13.26
CA PRO A 17 -1.09 -15.30 14.30
C PRO A 17 -2.53 -15.48 13.78
N ASP A 18 -3.46 -15.79 14.68
CA ASP A 18 -4.90 -15.95 14.36
C ASP A 18 -5.67 -14.61 14.32
N GLY A 19 -4.96 -13.50 14.50
CA GLY A 19 -5.52 -12.16 14.44
C GLY A 19 -6.35 -11.76 15.65
N LYS A 20 -6.57 -12.60 16.66
CA LYS A 20 -7.42 -12.23 17.82
C LYS A 20 -6.81 -11.12 18.65
N LYS A 21 -5.55 -11.31 19.07
CA LYS A 21 -4.83 -10.31 19.88
C LYS A 21 -4.49 -9.08 19.04
N GLU A 22 -4.12 -9.30 17.78
CA GLU A 22 -3.73 -8.26 16.83
C GLU A 22 -4.93 -7.33 16.57
N ASN A 23 -6.13 -7.88 16.34
CA ASN A 23 -7.32 -7.07 16.10
C ASN A 23 -7.80 -6.30 17.33
N VAL A 24 -7.62 -6.83 18.54
CA VAL A 24 -7.87 -6.05 19.77
C VAL A 24 -6.97 -4.82 19.79
N ASN A 25 -5.67 -4.99 19.54
CA ASN A 25 -4.72 -3.88 19.53
C ASN A 25 -5.00 -2.89 18.39
N LEU A 26 -5.25 -3.37 17.16
CA LEU A 26 -5.54 -2.52 16.01
C LEU A 26 -6.83 -1.71 16.20
N SER A 27 -7.82 -2.25 16.90
CA SER A 27 -9.02 -1.52 17.31
C SER A 27 -8.69 -0.36 18.26
N LEU A 28 -7.85 -0.60 19.28
CA LEU A 28 -7.40 0.45 20.21
C LEU A 28 -6.66 1.57 19.48
N TYR A 29 -5.76 1.24 18.55
CA TYR A 29 -5.08 2.23 17.72
C TYR A 29 -6.04 2.98 16.80
N THR A 30 -7.05 2.30 16.25
CA THR A 30 -8.08 2.94 15.42
C THR A 30 -8.84 4.02 16.19
N GLU A 31 -9.27 3.73 17.42
CA GLU A 31 -9.95 4.73 18.25
C GLU A 31 -9.01 5.86 18.67
N ALA A 32 -7.76 5.57 19.08
CA ALA A 32 -6.79 6.61 19.40
C ALA A 32 -6.52 7.54 18.20
N MET A 33 -6.38 6.99 16.99
CA MET A 33 -6.19 7.78 15.77
C MET A 33 -7.41 8.66 15.46
N LYS A 34 -8.63 8.16 15.71
CA LYS A 34 -9.87 8.92 15.55
C LYS A 34 -9.93 10.10 16.51
N GLU A 35 -9.59 9.89 17.79
CA GLU A 35 -9.53 10.96 18.80
C GLU A 35 -8.51 12.05 18.42
N VAL A 36 -7.31 11.65 18.00
CA VAL A 36 -6.26 12.57 17.55
C VAL A 36 -6.72 13.34 16.31
N ALA A 37 -7.35 12.68 15.34
CA ALA A 37 -7.86 13.33 14.15
C ALA A 37 -8.91 14.39 14.50
N ALA A 38 -9.87 14.04 15.37
CA ALA A 38 -10.89 14.98 15.85
C ALA A 38 -10.29 16.18 16.59
N LYS A 39 -9.33 15.94 17.49
CA LYS A 39 -8.64 17.01 18.24
C LYS A 39 -7.90 17.99 17.33
N ASN A 40 -7.37 17.52 16.21
CA ASN A 40 -6.61 18.34 15.26
C ASN A 40 -7.45 18.83 14.06
N GLY A 41 -8.76 18.56 14.03
CA GLY A 41 -9.62 18.94 12.91
C GLY A 41 -9.23 18.28 11.58
N VAL A 42 -8.61 17.09 11.61
CA VAL A 42 -8.20 16.33 10.42
C VAL A 42 -9.25 15.27 10.13
N HIS A 43 -9.59 15.09 8.84
CA HIS A 43 -10.51 14.02 8.43
C HIS A 43 -10.01 12.63 8.85
N PHE A 44 -10.90 11.77 9.34
CA PHE A 44 -10.58 10.41 9.74
C PHE A 44 -11.39 9.39 8.95
N LEU A 45 -10.71 8.41 8.37
CA LEU A 45 -11.31 7.26 7.71
C LEU A 45 -10.99 5.97 8.50
N ASN A 46 -12.04 5.29 8.96
CA ASN A 46 -11.91 3.98 9.61
C ASN A 46 -11.84 2.86 8.55
N ALA A 47 -10.65 2.30 8.37
CA ALA A 47 -10.41 1.13 7.54
C ALA A 47 -10.52 -0.20 8.30
N PHE A 48 -10.40 -0.18 9.63
CA PHE A 48 -10.38 -1.37 10.47
C PHE A 48 -11.73 -2.11 10.45
N ALA A 49 -12.82 -1.41 10.75
CA ALA A 49 -14.14 -2.05 10.83
C ALA A 49 -14.62 -2.64 9.48
N PRO A 50 -14.50 -1.92 8.34
CA PRO A 50 -14.86 -2.48 7.04
C PRO A 50 -13.98 -3.67 6.65
N SER A 51 -12.66 -3.57 6.83
CA SER A 51 -11.75 -4.67 6.47
C SER A 51 -11.99 -5.92 7.31
N LYS A 52 -12.26 -5.77 8.61
CA LYS A 52 -12.67 -6.91 9.45
C LYS A 52 -13.91 -7.62 8.88
N SER A 53 -14.92 -6.85 8.49
CA SER A 53 -16.12 -7.42 7.86
C SER A 53 -15.81 -8.11 6.52
N TRP A 54 -14.88 -7.58 5.73
CA TRP A 54 -14.46 -8.23 4.47
C TRP A 54 -13.81 -9.58 4.72
N PHE A 55 -12.93 -9.68 5.72
CA PHE A 55 -12.25 -10.93 6.07
C PHE A 55 -13.23 -11.96 6.64
N ASP A 56 -14.24 -11.53 7.40
CA ASP A 56 -15.27 -12.42 7.95
C ASP A 56 -16.24 -12.96 6.85
N THR A 57 -16.37 -12.26 5.71
CA THR A 57 -17.39 -12.55 4.69
C THR A 57 -16.84 -13.02 3.34
N THR A 58 -15.55 -12.87 3.09
CA THR A 58 -14.92 -13.25 1.82
C THR A 58 -14.22 -14.60 1.98
N ALA A 59 -14.56 -15.58 1.13
CA ALA A 59 -13.97 -16.91 1.22
C ALA A 59 -12.49 -16.96 0.78
N GLN A 60 -12.11 -16.11 -0.18
CA GLN A 60 -10.73 -16.01 -0.64
C GLN A 60 -9.94 -15.04 0.25
N PRO A 61 -8.66 -15.35 0.57
CA PRO A 61 -7.79 -14.42 1.28
C PRO A 61 -7.75 -13.06 0.58
N LEU A 62 -7.80 -11.99 1.37
CA LEU A 62 -7.69 -10.61 0.89
C LEU A 62 -6.34 -9.98 1.25
N THR A 63 -5.52 -10.70 2.04
CA THR A 63 -4.14 -10.37 2.36
C THR A 63 -3.20 -11.48 1.90
N ILE A 64 -1.90 -11.17 1.80
CA ILE A 64 -0.86 -12.15 1.51
C ILE A 64 -0.31 -12.82 2.78
N ASP A 65 -0.40 -12.13 3.93
CA ASP A 65 0.24 -12.54 5.19
C ASP A 65 -0.56 -12.16 6.45
N GLY A 66 -1.87 -11.95 6.30
CA GLY A 66 -2.74 -11.49 7.37
C GLY A 66 -2.78 -9.96 7.54
N SER A 67 -1.78 -9.23 7.03
CA SER A 67 -1.65 -7.77 7.25
C SER A 67 -1.52 -6.92 5.98
N GLN A 68 -0.88 -7.45 4.94
CA GLN A 68 -0.66 -6.76 3.67
C GLN A 68 -1.73 -7.19 2.68
N LEU A 69 -2.56 -6.26 2.22
CA LEU A 69 -3.61 -6.55 1.24
C LEU A 69 -3.01 -7.10 -0.07
N ASN A 70 -3.71 -8.04 -0.69
CA ASN A 70 -3.46 -8.46 -2.07
C ASN A 70 -4.32 -7.62 -3.05
N ASP A 71 -4.26 -7.94 -4.35
CA ASP A 71 -4.99 -7.18 -5.38
C ASP A 71 -6.51 -7.09 -5.12
N ALA A 72 -7.13 -8.19 -4.70
CA ALA A 72 -8.56 -8.20 -4.37
C ALA A 72 -8.86 -7.38 -3.10
N GLY A 73 -7.97 -7.43 -2.12
CA GLY A 73 -8.02 -6.59 -0.93
C GLY A 73 -7.92 -5.11 -1.26
N TYR A 74 -6.95 -4.72 -2.09
CA TYR A 74 -6.77 -3.34 -2.55
C TYR A 74 -7.92 -2.85 -3.44
N ALA A 75 -8.55 -3.73 -4.22
CA ALA A 75 -9.76 -3.37 -4.97
C ALA A 75 -10.93 -2.99 -4.04
N LYS A 76 -11.09 -3.63 -2.89
CA LYS A 76 -12.07 -3.23 -1.87
C LYS A 76 -11.63 -1.98 -1.12
N PHE A 77 -10.37 -1.92 -0.71
CA PHE A 77 -9.81 -0.81 0.05
C PHE A 77 -9.83 0.51 -0.71
N SER A 78 -9.50 0.49 -2.01
CA SER A 78 -9.53 1.69 -2.87
C SER A 78 -10.93 2.31 -2.92
N ASN A 79 -11.99 1.50 -3.07
CA ASN A 79 -13.37 2.00 -3.04
C ASN A 79 -13.71 2.63 -1.67
N LEU A 80 -13.32 1.99 -0.56
CA LEU A 80 -13.54 2.54 0.77
C LEU A 80 -12.87 3.92 0.93
N VAL A 81 -11.62 4.04 0.49
CA VAL A 81 -10.86 5.29 0.60
C VAL A 81 -11.45 6.39 -0.27
N VAL A 82 -11.74 6.09 -1.55
CA VAL A 82 -12.28 7.08 -2.47
C VAL A 82 -13.66 7.56 -1.99
N ASP A 83 -14.56 6.64 -1.64
CA ASP A 83 -15.89 6.99 -1.14
C ASP A 83 -15.81 7.76 0.19
N GLY A 84 -14.90 7.37 1.07
CA GLY A 84 -14.75 8.00 2.38
C GLY A 84 -14.08 9.37 2.36
N VAL A 85 -13.30 9.67 1.31
CA VAL A 85 -12.61 10.97 1.15
C VAL A 85 -13.41 11.92 0.27
N PHE A 86 -13.98 11.43 -0.83
CA PHE A 86 -14.63 12.27 -1.85
C PHE A 86 -16.16 12.13 -1.87
N GLY A 87 -16.72 11.17 -1.13
CA GLY A 87 -18.13 10.83 -1.20
C GLY A 87 -18.45 9.88 -2.35
N LYS A 88 -19.55 9.13 -2.20
CA LYS A 88 -20.00 8.16 -3.20
C LYS A 88 -20.53 8.85 -4.43
N THR A 89 -19.87 8.61 -5.57
CA THR A 89 -20.25 9.19 -6.86
C THR A 89 -20.24 8.12 -7.95
N LYS A 90 -21.19 8.22 -8.90
CA LYS A 90 -21.16 7.37 -10.09
C LYS A 90 -19.98 7.74 -10.96
N ILE A 91 -19.13 6.77 -11.27
CA ILE A 91 -18.01 6.95 -12.20
C ILE A 91 -18.59 7.05 -13.61
N ALA A 92 -18.32 8.18 -14.29
CA ALA A 92 -18.74 8.37 -15.68
C ALA A 92 -18.00 7.39 -16.59
N ALA A 93 -18.68 6.87 -17.63
CA ALA A 93 -18.08 5.92 -18.58
C ALA A 93 -16.79 6.45 -19.22
N LYS A 94 -16.73 7.76 -19.50
CA LYS A 94 -15.52 8.43 -19.99
C LYS A 94 -14.37 8.32 -18.99
N THR A 95 -14.60 8.56 -17.71
CA THR A 95 -13.57 8.44 -16.66
C THR A 95 -13.10 6.99 -16.52
N GLU A 96 -14.02 6.03 -16.59
CA GLU A 96 -13.70 4.61 -16.53
C GLU A 96 -12.77 4.18 -17.67
N SER A 97 -12.93 4.76 -18.87
CA SER A 97 -12.05 4.46 -20.01
C SER A 97 -10.57 4.83 -19.77
N TYR A 98 -10.28 5.72 -18.81
CA TYR A 98 -8.92 6.08 -18.43
C TYR A 98 -8.31 5.18 -17.35
N ARG A 99 -9.06 4.23 -16.76
CA ARG A 99 -8.59 3.43 -15.62
C ARG A 99 -7.29 2.68 -15.93
N SER A 100 -7.21 1.99 -17.07
CA SER A 100 -6.00 1.27 -17.47
C SER A 100 -4.84 2.24 -17.66
N LEU A 101 -5.04 3.32 -18.42
CA LEU A 101 -4.00 4.32 -18.69
C LEU A 101 -3.43 4.93 -17.40
N VAL A 102 -4.29 5.25 -16.43
CA VAL A 102 -3.84 5.77 -15.13
C VAL A 102 -3.12 4.69 -14.32
N SER A 103 -3.64 3.46 -14.30
CA SER A 103 -3.00 2.33 -13.62
C SER A 103 -1.60 2.06 -14.17
N ASP A 104 -1.44 2.08 -15.49
CA ASP A 104 -0.17 1.86 -16.18
C ASP A 104 0.81 3.00 -15.85
N ALA A 105 0.37 4.26 -15.92
CA ALA A 105 1.21 5.41 -15.57
C ALA A 105 1.64 5.43 -14.09
N VAL A 106 0.78 4.98 -13.16
CA VAL A 106 1.12 4.87 -11.73
C VAL A 106 2.08 3.71 -11.49
N THR A 107 1.87 2.58 -12.16
CA THR A 107 2.73 1.40 -12.05
C THR A 107 4.12 1.69 -12.58
N GLU A 108 4.21 2.33 -13.74
CA GLU A 108 5.48 2.81 -14.31
C GLU A 108 6.18 3.77 -13.35
N LYS A 109 5.47 4.79 -12.82
CA LYS A 109 6.02 5.72 -11.82
C LYS A 109 6.58 4.98 -10.60
N ASN A 110 5.84 4.03 -10.05
CA ASN A 110 6.28 3.26 -8.90
C ASN A 110 7.51 2.41 -9.25
N TRP A 111 7.56 1.85 -10.45
CA TRP A 111 8.72 1.10 -10.94
C TRP A 111 9.97 1.98 -11.01
N VAL A 112 9.93 3.17 -11.64
CA VAL A 112 11.11 4.06 -11.68
C VAL A 112 11.52 4.50 -10.27
N TRP A 113 10.56 4.87 -9.42
CA TRP A 113 10.86 5.26 -8.04
C TRP A 113 11.49 4.12 -7.23
N HIS A 114 10.97 2.89 -7.34
CA HIS A 114 11.53 1.74 -6.64
C HIS A 114 12.93 1.39 -7.15
N ASN A 115 13.17 1.50 -8.45
CA ASN A 115 14.50 1.21 -9.00
C ASN A 115 15.52 2.33 -8.75
N ASP A 116 15.09 3.57 -8.53
CA ASP A 116 16.00 4.64 -8.08
C ASP A 116 16.20 4.55 -6.56
N PHE A 117 15.16 4.66 -5.74
CA PHE A 117 15.28 4.82 -4.28
C PHE A 117 15.38 3.50 -3.49
N LYS A 118 14.77 2.42 -3.99
CA LYS A 118 14.77 1.10 -3.33
C LYS A 118 15.42 0.05 -4.22
N ILE A 119 16.46 0.44 -4.95
CA ILE A 119 17.16 -0.44 -5.87
C ILE A 119 17.54 -1.75 -5.14
N PRO A 120 17.38 -2.91 -5.77
CA PRO A 120 17.83 -4.17 -5.20
C PRO A 120 19.29 -4.05 -4.75
N ASN A 121 19.57 -4.55 -3.54
CA ASN A 121 20.89 -4.38 -2.91
C ASN A 121 21.31 -2.90 -2.72
N GLY A 122 20.38 -2.00 -2.41
CA GLY A 122 20.66 -0.57 -2.17
C GLY A 122 21.75 -0.25 -1.14
N VAL A 123 22.16 -1.20 -0.28
CA VAL A 123 23.34 -1.04 0.60
C VAL A 123 24.68 -1.11 -0.18
N HIS A 124 24.73 -1.81 -1.31
CA HIS A 124 25.86 -1.80 -2.24
C HIS A 124 25.83 -0.57 -3.16
N VAL A 125 24.63 -0.11 -3.53
CA VAL A 125 24.45 1.04 -4.42
C VAL A 125 24.58 2.39 -3.70
N TYR A 126 24.03 2.51 -2.48
CA TYR A 126 23.96 3.75 -1.69
C TYR A 126 24.60 3.65 -0.29
N GLY A 127 25.01 2.45 0.14
CA GLY A 127 25.35 2.17 1.54
C GLY A 127 26.83 1.90 1.81
N ARG A 128 27.10 1.34 2.99
CA ARG A 128 28.45 1.26 3.58
C ARG A 128 29.27 0.03 3.15
N ARG A 129 28.75 -0.84 2.29
CA ARG A 129 29.46 -2.04 1.79
C ARG A 129 30.04 -1.76 0.41
N TYR A 130 31.11 -0.96 0.36
CA TYR A 130 31.56 -0.32 -0.88
C TYR A 130 33.00 -0.66 -1.34
N ASP A 131 33.77 -1.57 -0.70
CA ASP A 131 35.16 -1.83 -1.14
C ASP A 131 35.68 -3.30 -1.05
N PRO A 132 36.15 -3.93 -2.17
CA PRO A 132 35.75 -3.68 -3.55
C PRO A 132 34.81 -4.79 -4.03
N PHE A 133 33.51 -4.50 -4.07
CA PHE A 133 32.63 -5.14 -5.06
C PHE A 133 32.10 -4.03 -5.97
N GLY A 134 33.08 -3.45 -6.66
CA GLY A 134 33.03 -2.96 -8.03
C GLY A 134 32.87 -1.44 -8.31
N PRO A 135 33.56 -0.81 -9.32
CA PRO A 135 33.24 0.47 -10.03
C PRO A 135 31.83 0.59 -10.63
N ASP A 136 31.05 -0.32 -10.15
CA ASP A 136 30.32 -1.37 -10.81
C ASP A 136 29.06 -1.58 -9.97
N ASN A 137 28.88 -0.80 -8.90
CA ASN A 137 27.64 -0.59 -8.19
C ASN A 137 26.72 0.42 -8.92
N TYR A 138 26.85 0.48 -10.24
CA TYR A 138 25.83 0.90 -11.21
C TYR A 138 25.55 2.41 -11.38
N PRO A 139 26.56 3.31 -11.51
CA PRO A 139 26.31 4.73 -11.80
C PRO A 139 25.59 4.96 -13.13
N ALA A 140 25.85 4.12 -14.14
CA ALA A 140 25.16 4.18 -15.42
C ALA A 140 23.68 3.79 -15.31
N GLU A 141 23.32 2.78 -14.49
CA GLU A 141 21.90 2.43 -14.28
C GLU A 141 21.19 3.49 -13.46
N ILE A 142 21.83 4.08 -12.45
CA ILE A 142 21.24 5.22 -11.72
C ILE A 142 20.97 6.38 -12.68
N LYS A 143 21.97 6.75 -13.50
CA LYS A 143 21.81 7.82 -14.50
C LYS A 143 20.67 7.51 -15.48
N LYS A 144 20.63 6.29 -16.02
CA LYS A 144 19.59 5.83 -16.93
C LYS A 144 18.20 5.84 -16.29
N ILE A 145 18.06 5.34 -15.06
CA ILE A 145 16.77 5.34 -14.34
C ILE A 145 16.29 6.79 -14.11
N ARG A 146 17.20 7.71 -13.76
CA ARG A 146 16.87 9.12 -13.58
C ARG A 146 16.53 9.82 -14.89
N GLU A 147 17.21 9.50 -15.99
CA GLU A 147 16.86 9.98 -17.33
C GLU A 147 15.49 9.44 -17.77
N MET A 148 15.21 8.15 -17.57
CA MET A 148 13.88 7.56 -17.81
C MET A 148 12.80 8.24 -16.96
N THR A 149 13.11 8.54 -15.69
CA THR A 149 12.19 9.27 -14.80
C THR A 149 11.94 10.68 -15.31
N ALA A 150 12.97 11.39 -15.77
CA ALA A 150 12.87 12.75 -16.27
C ALA A 150 12.16 12.86 -17.63
N ILE A 151 12.16 11.81 -18.46
CA ILE A 151 11.46 11.77 -19.76
C ILE A 151 9.98 11.38 -19.60
N ARG A 152 9.62 10.70 -18.49
CA ARG A 152 8.25 10.27 -18.19
C ARG A 152 7.31 11.46 -17.92
N ASP A 153 7.80 12.46 -17.20
CA ASP A 153 7.05 13.66 -16.77
C ASP A 153 7.35 14.89 -17.65
#